data_AF-A0ABD5SSP3-F1
#
_entry.id   AF-A0ABD5SSP3-F1
#
_cell.length_a   1.000
_cell.length_b   1.000
_cell.length_c   1.000
_cell.angle_alpha   90.00
_cell.angle_beta   90.00
_cell.angle_gamma   90.00
#
_symmetry.space_group_name_H-M   'P 1'
#
loop_
_entity.id
_entity.type
_entity.pdbx_description
1 polymer ?
#
loop_
_entity_poly.entity_id
_entity_poly.type
_entity_poly.pdbx_seq_one_letter_code
_entity_poly.pdbx_strand_id
1 'polypeptide(L)'
;EFEAITEPGSAADLLHGLVTLSVDREALGVFVTHLADDLEPLPPQARVDGIFAEGLNPDLELLVDYQPRFGTVGRSTPEFIVSRLVANAGDRGERSGFETLAEAVGNEIVQRTLADARWTTGE
;
A
#
# COMPACT_ATOMS: atom_id res chain seq x y z
N GLU A 1 -15.72 -4.24 0.15
CA GLU A 1 -16.52 -3.04 0.48
C GLU A 1 -16.77 -2.84 1.97
N PHE A 2 -16.54 -3.83 2.86
CA PHE A 2 -16.79 -3.67 4.30
C PHE A 2 -16.09 -2.45 4.92
N GLU A 3 -14.83 -2.21 4.59
CA GLU A 3 -14.03 -1.07 5.06
C GLU A 3 -14.66 0.31 4.74
N ALA A 4 -15.45 0.40 3.66
CA ALA A 4 -16.05 1.67 3.24
C ALA A 4 -17.34 2.02 4.02
N ILE A 5 -17.89 1.07 4.78
CA ILE A 5 -19.21 1.19 5.41
C ILE A 5 -19.20 0.96 6.93
N THR A 6 -18.05 0.62 7.51
CA THR A 6 -17.93 0.32 8.94
C THR A 6 -16.60 0.81 9.52
N GLU A 7 -16.48 0.79 10.84
CA GLU A 7 -15.25 1.16 11.53
C GLU A 7 -14.16 0.10 11.28
N PRO A 8 -12.87 0.47 11.21
CA PRO A 8 -11.79 -0.45 10.82
C PRO A 8 -11.77 -1.76 11.62
N GLY A 9 -11.96 -1.70 12.95
CA GLY A 9 -12.01 -2.90 13.79
C GLY A 9 -13.20 -3.81 13.48
N SER A 10 -14.39 -3.24 13.26
CA SER A 10 -15.56 -4.01 12.86
C SER A 10 -15.43 -4.62 11.46
N ALA A 11 -14.72 -3.95 10.55
CA ALA A 11 -14.42 -4.49 9.23
C ALA A 11 -13.49 -5.71 9.33
N ALA A 12 -12.46 -5.62 10.16
CA ALA A 12 -11.53 -6.71 10.43
C ALA A 12 -12.26 -7.93 11.03
N ASP A 13 -13.13 -7.72 12.04
CA ASP A 13 -13.92 -8.80 12.65
C ASP A 13 -14.80 -9.54 11.63
N LEU A 14 -15.48 -8.79 10.75
CA LEU A 14 -16.34 -9.37 9.71
C LEU A 14 -15.53 -10.16 8.68
N LEU A 15 -14.41 -9.61 8.21
CA LEU A 15 -13.51 -10.28 7.27
C LEU A 15 -12.91 -11.54 7.90
N HIS A 16 -12.47 -11.48 9.15
CA HIS A 16 -11.96 -12.63 9.89
C HIS A 16 -13.02 -13.73 10.01
N GLY A 17 -14.27 -13.37 10.31
CA GLY A 17 -15.39 -14.32 10.33
C GLY A 17 -15.64 -14.99 8.98
N LEU A 18 -15.53 -14.25 7.87
CA LEU A 18 -15.67 -14.81 6.52
C LEU A 18 -14.52 -15.74 6.13
N VAL A 19 -13.28 -15.41 6.50
CA VAL A 19 -12.12 -16.28 6.29
C VAL A 19 -12.31 -17.59 7.06
N THR A 20 -12.65 -17.51 8.35
CA THR A 20 -12.91 -18.68 9.20
C THR A 20 -14.04 -19.54 8.66
N LEU A 21 -15.17 -18.94 8.26
CA LEU A 21 -16.27 -19.68 7.65
C LEU A 21 -15.85 -20.38 6.35
N SER A 22 -14.99 -19.77 5.54
CA SER A 22 -14.51 -20.37 4.29
C SER A 22 -13.69 -21.63 4.58
N VAL A 23 -12.82 -21.58 5.61
CA VAL A 23 -12.06 -22.73 6.08
C VAL A 23 -12.98 -23.83 6.61
N ASP A 24 -13.94 -23.49 7.47
CA ASP A 24 -14.89 -24.43 8.07
C ASP A 24 -15.77 -25.15 7.02
N ARG A 25 -16.00 -24.51 5.87
CA ARG A 25 -16.81 -25.06 4.77
C ARG A 25 -15.98 -25.71 3.67
N GLU A 26 -14.67 -25.86 3.86
CA GLU A 26 -13.74 -26.36 2.84
C GLU A 26 -13.87 -25.61 1.50
N ALA A 27 -14.13 -24.31 1.56
CA ALA A 27 -14.34 -23.46 0.40
C ALA A 27 -13.06 -22.72 -0.01
N LEU A 28 -12.93 -22.42 -1.31
CA LEU A 28 -11.88 -21.53 -1.81
C LEU A 28 -12.33 -20.08 -1.70
N GLY A 29 -11.61 -19.29 -0.90
CA GLY A 29 -11.85 -17.85 -0.74
C GLY A 29 -10.60 -17.04 -1.08
N VAL A 30 -10.80 -15.90 -1.73
CA VAL A 30 -9.76 -14.88 -1.93
C VAL A 30 -10.30 -13.57 -1.36
N PHE A 31 -9.56 -13.00 -0.42
CA PHE A 31 -9.91 -11.77 0.28
C PHE A 31 -8.83 -10.74 0.01
N VAL A 32 -9.23 -9.54 -0.41
CA VAL A 32 -8.33 -8.43 -0.69
C VAL A 32 -8.65 -7.31 0.29
N THR A 33 -7.69 -6.93 1.11
CA THR A 33 -7.86 -5.95 2.19
C THR A 33 -6.51 -5.29 2.49
N HIS A 34 -6.56 -4.07 3.02
CA HIS A 34 -5.39 -3.41 3.60
C HIS A 34 -5.27 -3.65 5.12
N LEU A 35 -6.21 -4.39 5.72
CA LEU A 35 -6.30 -4.72 7.14
C LEU A 35 -5.65 -6.07 7.47
N ALA A 36 -4.72 -6.56 6.65
CA ALA A 36 -4.17 -7.92 6.79
C ALA A 36 -3.55 -8.17 8.17
N ASP A 37 -2.87 -7.17 8.75
CA ASP A 37 -2.30 -7.24 10.11
C ASP A 37 -3.39 -7.30 11.19
N ASP A 38 -4.53 -6.63 10.97
CA ASP A 38 -5.65 -6.61 11.93
C ASP A 38 -6.47 -7.91 11.92
N LEU A 39 -6.27 -8.78 10.93
CA LEU A 39 -6.93 -10.09 10.85
C LEU A 39 -6.20 -11.17 11.67
N GLU A 40 -5.01 -10.87 12.20
CA GLU A 40 -4.22 -11.84 12.94
C GLU A 40 -4.85 -12.17 14.33
N PRO A 41 -4.81 -13.45 14.76
CA PRO A 41 -4.24 -14.61 14.06
C PRO A 41 -5.25 -15.23 13.07
N LEU A 42 -4.79 -15.58 11.86
CA LEU A 42 -5.60 -16.31 10.89
C LEU A 42 -5.53 -17.83 11.10
N PRO A 43 -6.54 -18.60 10.63
CA PRO A 43 -6.46 -20.06 10.57
C PRO A 43 -5.22 -20.53 9.77
N PRO A 44 -4.58 -21.66 10.12
CA PRO A 44 -3.33 -22.10 9.48
C PRO A 44 -3.45 -22.44 7.99
N GLN A 45 -4.67 -22.65 7.49
CA GLN A 45 -4.98 -22.86 6.08
C GLN A 45 -5.01 -21.56 5.27
N ALA A 46 -5.26 -20.43 5.94
CA ALA A 46 -5.25 -19.13 5.32
C ALA A 46 -3.81 -18.62 5.20
N ARG A 47 -3.48 -18.07 4.02
CA ARG A 47 -2.18 -17.49 3.72
C ARG A 47 -2.36 -16.01 3.44
N VAL A 48 -1.43 -15.19 3.94
CA VAL A 48 -1.36 -13.76 3.62
C VAL A 48 -0.27 -13.54 2.59
N ASP A 49 -0.64 -12.91 1.49
CA ASP A 49 0.25 -12.55 0.38
C ASP A 49 0.13 -11.05 0.10
N GLY A 50 1.24 -10.44 -0.30
CA GLY A 50 1.36 -8.98 -0.39
C GLY A 50 1.63 -8.54 -1.82
N ILE A 51 1.03 -7.41 -2.21
CA ILE A 51 1.42 -6.65 -3.40
C ILE A 51 2.22 -5.43 -2.99
N PHE A 52 3.10 -4.94 -3.86
CA PHE A 52 4.08 -3.92 -3.49
C PHE A 52 4.15 -2.83 -4.55
N ALA A 53 4.15 -1.57 -4.11
CA ALA A 53 4.57 -0.50 -4.97
C ALA A 53 6.08 -0.56 -5.18
N GLU A 54 6.54 -0.30 -6.39
CA GLU A 54 7.95 -0.38 -6.78
C GLU A 54 8.56 0.99 -7.05
N GLY A 55 7.74 2.04 -7.16
CA GLY A 55 8.20 3.41 -7.34
C GLY A 55 7.20 4.24 -8.13
N LEU A 56 7.73 5.25 -8.83
CA LEU A 56 6.98 6.10 -9.75
C LEU A 56 7.55 5.96 -11.16
N ASN A 57 6.68 6.01 -12.16
CA ASN A 57 7.09 6.15 -13.56
C ASN A 57 7.49 7.61 -13.88
N PRO A 58 8.01 7.91 -15.09
CA PRO A 58 8.36 9.27 -15.49
C PRO A 58 7.21 10.29 -15.43
N ASP A 59 5.96 9.82 -15.61
CA ASP A 59 4.75 10.63 -15.48
C ASP A 59 4.28 10.79 -14.02
N LEU A 60 5.08 10.30 -13.06
CA LEU A 60 4.82 10.29 -11.62
C LEU A 60 3.59 9.45 -11.21
N GLU A 61 3.20 8.48 -12.03
CA GLU A 61 2.19 7.47 -11.69
C GLU A 61 2.84 6.35 -10.89
N LEU A 62 2.07 5.78 -9.95
CA LEU A 62 2.54 4.72 -9.07
C LEU A 62 2.71 3.41 -9.84
N LEU A 63 3.90 2.84 -9.78
CA LEU A 63 4.18 1.50 -10.30
C LEU A 63 3.93 0.47 -9.20
N VAL A 64 3.11 -0.54 -9.48
CA VAL A 64 2.74 -1.58 -8.53
C VAL A 64 2.95 -2.96 -9.16
N ASP A 65 3.71 -3.81 -8.46
CA ASP A 65 3.79 -5.24 -8.73
C ASP A 65 2.54 -5.91 -8.14
N TYR A 66 1.57 -6.17 -9.01
CA TYR A 66 0.32 -6.82 -8.65
C TYR A 66 0.47 -8.33 -8.48
N GLN A 67 1.65 -8.92 -8.70
CA GLN A 67 1.88 -10.32 -8.39
C GLN A 67 2.05 -10.49 -6.87
N PRO A 68 1.15 -11.24 -6.19
CA PRO A 68 1.27 -11.41 -4.75
C PRO A 68 2.55 -12.18 -4.39
N ARG A 69 3.38 -11.60 -3.54
CA ARG A 69 4.54 -12.29 -2.94
C ARG A 69 4.06 -13.08 -1.74
N PHE A 70 4.30 -14.39 -1.80
CA PHE A 70 3.69 -15.30 -0.84
C PHE A 70 4.22 -15.12 0.59
N GLY A 71 3.32 -15.26 1.57
CA GLY A 71 3.67 -15.23 2.99
C GLY A 71 4.21 -13.87 3.47
N THR A 72 3.89 -12.80 2.74
CA THR A 72 4.38 -11.45 3.06
C THR A 72 3.19 -10.51 3.16
N VAL A 73 3.14 -9.67 4.20
CA VAL A 73 2.17 -8.58 4.28
C VAL A 73 2.64 -7.41 3.41
N GLY A 74 1.79 -6.96 2.49
CA GLY A 74 2.02 -5.75 1.72
C GLY A 74 2.08 -4.52 2.64
N ARG A 75 3.02 -3.61 2.41
CA ARG A 75 3.16 -2.39 3.22
C ARG A 75 2.83 -1.17 2.40
N SER A 76 2.24 -0.18 3.06
CA SER A 76 2.08 1.15 2.47
C SER A 76 3.45 1.77 2.23
N THR A 77 3.63 2.36 1.05
CA THR A 77 4.83 3.13 0.65
C THR A 77 4.46 4.61 0.47
N PRO A 78 4.08 5.32 1.56
CA PRO A 78 3.63 6.70 1.49
C PRO A 78 4.67 7.65 0.88
N GLU A 79 5.96 7.32 0.98
CA GLU A 79 7.07 8.03 0.37
C GLU A 79 6.88 8.28 -1.14
N PHE A 80 6.27 7.35 -1.88
CA PHE A 80 6.03 7.52 -3.32
C PHE A 80 4.94 8.55 -3.59
N ILE A 81 3.88 8.55 -2.78
CA ILE A 81 2.82 9.56 -2.87
C ILE A 81 3.37 10.94 -2.50
N VAL A 82 4.15 11.03 -1.42
CA VAL A 82 4.78 12.29 -1.00
C VAL A 82 5.77 12.80 -2.07
N SER A 83 6.53 11.91 -2.70
CA SER A 83 7.40 12.25 -3.83
C SER A 83 6.62 12.92 -4.95
N ARG A 84 5.52 12.31 -5.38
CA ARG A 84 4.64 12.88 -6.42
C ARG A 84 4.09 14.26 -6.01
N LEU A 85 3.67 14.43 -4.75
CA LEU A 85 3.19 15.72 -4.25
C LEU A 85 4.28 16.80 -4.34
N VAL A 86 5.50 16.51 -3.85
CA VAL A 86 6.64 17.45 -3.92
C VAL A 86 6.97 17.84 -5.37
N ALA A 87 6.92 16.88 -6.30
CA ALA A 87 7.21 17.14 -7.71
C ALA A 87 6.13 17.96 -8.41
N ASN A 88 4.85 17.80 -8.03
CA ASN A 88 3.71 18.48 -8.63
C ASN A 88 3.30 19.77 -7.91
N ALA A 89 4.06 20.22 -6.91
CA ALA A 89 3.76 21.46 -6.19
C ALA A 89 3.76 22.66 -7.15
N GLY A 90 2.65 23.41 -7.16
CA GLY A 90 2.43 24.56 -8.04
C GLY A 90 3.14 25.83 -7.58
N ASP A 91 3.46 25.94 -6.29
CA ASP A 91 4.19 27.07 -5.73
C ASP A 91 5.13 26.70 -4.57
N ARG A 92 5.90 27.70 -4.10
CA ARG A 92 6.88 27.52 -3.03
C ARG A 92 6.27 27.20 -1.67
N GLY A 93 5.08 27.71 -1.38
CA GLY A 93 4.36 27.44 -0.14
C GLY A 93 3.88 25.99 -0.09
N GLU A 94 3.22 25.54 -1.17
CA GLU A 94 2.77 24.15 -1.31
C GLU A 94 3.95 23.18 -1.25
N ARG A 95 5.04 23.50 -1.97
CA ARG A 95 6.26 22.69 -1.95
C ARG A 95 6.84 22.54 -0.55
N SER A 96 6.93 23.63 0.21
CA SER A 96 7.41 23.61 1.60
C SER A 96 6.54 22.74 2.51
N GLY A 97 5.22 22.77 2.31
CA GLY A 97 4.27 21.90 2.99
C GLY A 97 4.53 20.42 2.71
N PHE A 98 4.73 20.05 1.45
CA PHE A 98 5.04 18.66 1.09
C PHE A 98 6.45 18.22 1.50
N GLU A 99 7.43 19.13 1.52
CA GLU A 99 8.77 18.85 2.05
C GLU A 99 8.72 18.52 3.56
N THR A 100 7.83 19.16 4.31
CA THR A 100 7.57 18.78 5.72
C THR A 100 7.03 17.36 5.84
N LEU A 101 6.12 16.94 4.94
CA LEU A 101 5.65 15.55 4.91
C LEU A 101 6.77 14.59 4.51
N ALA A 102 7.66 15.00 3.60
CA ALA A 102 8.82 14.22 3.18
C ALA A 102 9.77 13.92 4.34
N GLU A 103 9.95 14.86 5.27
CA GLU A 103 10.72 14.63 6.50
C GLU A 103 10.13 13.50 7.36
N ALA A 104 8.80 13.42 7.47
CA ALA A 104 8.13 12.40 8.28
C ALA A 104 8.20 10.98 7.68
N VAL A 105 8.26 10.86 6.35
CA VAL A 105 8.28 9.57 5.65
C VAL A 105 9.68 9.15 5.18
N GLY A 106 10.69 10.00 5.35
CA GLY A 106 12.07 9.76 4.95
C GLY A 106 12.47 10.55 3.70
N ASN A 107 13.01 11.74 3.90
CA ASN A 107 13.33 12.68 2.82
C ASN A 107 14.32 12.09 1.81
N GLU A 108 15.32 11.31 2.25
CA GLU A 108 16.27 10.64 1.36
C GLU A 108 15.59 9.68 0.37
N ILE A 109 14.57 8.95 0.82
CA ILE A 109 13.81 8.01 -0.02
C ILE A 109 12.98 8.80 -1.03
N VAL A 110 12.39 9.91 -0.60
CA VAL A 110 11.62 10.81 -1.48
C VAL A 110 12.51 11.37 -2.59
N GLN A 111 13.69 11.91 -2.24
CA GLN A 111 14.61 12.46 -3.25
C GLN A 111 15.13 11.38 -4.20
N ARG A 112 15.44 10.17 -3.70
CA ARG A 112 15.84 9.04 -4.53
C ARG A 112 14.74 8.62 -5.50
N THR A 113 13.50 8.47 -5.02
CA THR A 113 12.34 8.14 -5.87
C THR A 113 12.16 9.14 -7.01
N LEU A 114 12.29 10.43 -6.71
CA LEU A 114 12.22 11.49 -7.72
C LEU A 114 13.41 11.51 -8.69
N ALA A 115 14.57 11.05 -8.26
CA ALA A 115 15.69 10.85 -9.16
C ALA A 115 15.36 9.68 -10.09
N ASP A 116 15.05 8.50 -9.56
CA ASP A 116 14.80 7.26 -10.32
C ASP A 116 13.70 7.45 -11.37
N ALA A 117 12.59 8.12 -11.03
CA ALA A 117 11.51 8.43 -11.96
C ALA A 117 11.95 9.31 -13.15
N ARG A 118 12.98 10.16 -12.98
CA ARG A 118 13.54 10.99 -14.05
C ARG A 118 14.52 10.26 -14.97
N TRP A 119 15.09 9.13 -14.53
CA TRP A 119 16.09 8.38 -15.31
C TRP A 119 15.48 7.25 -16.15
N THR A 120 14.29 6.76 -15.79
CA THR A 120 13.55 5.72 -16.54
C THR A 120 13.03 6.19 -17.91
N THR A 121 13.29 7.44 -18.31
CA THR A 121 12.98 7.99 -19.64
C THR A 121 14.01 7.61 -20.73
N GLY A 122 15.03 6.80 -20.39
CA GLY A 122 16.22 6.56 -21.23
C GLY A 122 16.34 5.20 -21.94
N GLU A 123 15.32 4.33 -21.89
CA GLU A 123 15.31 3.03 -22.59
C GLU A 123 14.24 2.96 -23.70
#